data_AF-A0A076H2G0-F1
#
_entry.id   AF-A0A076H2G0-F1
#
_cell.length_a   1.000
_cell.length_b   1.000
_cell.length_c   1.000
_cell.angle_alpha   90.00
_cell.angle_beta   90.00
_cell.angle_gamma   90.00
#
_symmetry.space_group_name_H-M   'P 1'
#
loop_
_entity.id
_entity.type
_entity.pdbx_description
1 polymer ?
#
loop_
_entity_poly.entity_id
_entity_poly.type
_entity_poly.pdbx_seq_one_letter_code
_entity_poly.pdbx_strand_id
1 'polypeptide(L)' 'MAKDQIQVTIAVSDYSKLRAALCRVCCGNAPDKEEAALLHELVKKLDVSRGQLLSGSLMDELGS' A
#
# COMPACT_ATOMS: atom_id res chain seq x y z
N MET A 1 7.63 -7.09 20.81
CA MET A 1 6.60 -7.19 19.75
C MET A 1 7.17 -6.53 18.51
N ALA A 2 7.52 -7.29 17.47
CA ALA A 2 7.92 -6.68 16.20
C ALA A 2 6.73 -5.89 15.65
N LYS A 3 6.92 -4.60 15.36
CA LYS A 3 5.89 -3.83 14.66
C LYS A 3 5.90 -4.31 13.22
N ASP A 4 4.83 -4.99 12.79
CA ASP A 4 4.61 -5.30 11.39
C ASP A 4 4.47 -3.98 10.64
N GLN A 5 5.52 -3.57 9.94
CA GLN A 5 5.60 -2.29 9.24
C GLN A 5 5.90 -2.55 7.78
N ILE A 6 4.98 -2.11 6.91
CA ILE A 6 5.18 -2.09 5.47
C ILE A 6 5.67 -0.70 5.05
N GLN A 7 6.85 -0.64 4.43
CA GLN A 7 7.38 0.58 3.83
C GLN A 7 7.12 0.57 2.32
N VAL A 8 6.47 1.63 1.81
CA VAL A 8 6.20 1.78 0.38
C VAL A 8 6.87 3.06 -0.14
N THR A 9 7.66 2.93 -1.19
CA THR A 9 8.26 4.07 -1.89
C THR A 9 7.31 4.57 -2.97
N ILE A 10 7.06 5.88 -2.98
CA ILE A 10 6.27 6.55 -4.02
C ILE A 10 7.05 7.76 -4.57
N ALA A 11 6.79 8.13 -5.82
CA ALA A 11 7.39 9.34 -6.38
C ALA A 11 6.83 10.58 -5.68
N VAL A 12 7.70 11.55 -5.39
CA VAL A 12 7.32 12.79 -4.70
C VAL A 12 6.25 13.56 -5.49
N SER A 13 6.31 13.50 -6.82
CA SER A 13 5.32 14.08 -7.73
C SER A 13 3.90 13.53 -7.52
N ASP A 14 3.78 12.26 -7.12
CA ASP A 14 2.49 11.59 -6.94
C ASP A 14 1.98 11.68 -5.50
N TYR A 15 2.84 12.03 -4.53
CA TYR A 15 2.46 12.13 -3.12
C TYR A 15 1.27 13.08 -2.90
N SER A 16 1.31 14.27 -3.50
CA SER A 16 0.23 15.25 -3.33
C SER A 16 -1.10 14.74 -3.91
N LYS A 17 -1.05 14.06 -5.06
CA LYS A 17 -2.25 13.51 -5.72
C LYS A 17 -2.81 12.33 -4.93
N LEU A 18 -1.93 11.44 -4.47
CA LEU A 18 -2.31 10.31 -3.64
C LEU A 18 -2.94 10.75 -2.32
N ARG A 19 -2.39 11.79 -1.68
CA ARG A 19 -2.96 12.40 -0.48
C ARG A 19 -4.36 12.95 -0.72
N ALA A 20 -4.57 13.67 -1.83
CA ALA A 20 -5.88 14.19 -2.19
C ALA A 20 -6.90 13.06 -2.44
N ALA A 21 -6.50 12.03 -3.18
CA ALA A 21 -7.30 10.84 -3.45
C ALA A 21 -7.74 10.14 -2.15
N LEU A 22 -6.81 9.94 -1.21
CA LEU A 22 -7.08 9.35 0.10
C LEU A 22 -8.06 10.22 0.91
N CYS A 23 -7.83 11.53 1.00
CA CYS A 23 -8.75 12.44 1.69
C CYS A 23 -10.16 12.39 1.09
N ARG A 24 -10.28 12.38 -0.23
CA ARG A 24 -11.56 12.33 -0.94
C ARG A 24 -12.34 11.06 -0.59
N VAL A 25 -11.69 9.90 -0.67
CA VAL A 25 -12.29 8.60 -0.32
C VAL A 25 -12.65 8.55 1.17
N CYS A 26 -11.79 9.04 2.07
CA CYS A 26 -12.09 9.11 3.51
C CYS A 26 -13.28 10.02 3.83
N CYS A 27 -13.53 11.05 3.03
CA CYS A 27 -14.72 11.90 3.13
C CYS A 27 -15.96 11.29 2.45
N GLY A 28 -15.90 10.05 1.95
CA GLY A 28 -17.01 9.36 1.30
C GLY A 28 -17.28 9.81 -0.14
N ASN A 29 -16.36 10.56 -0.75
CA ASN A 29 -16.49 11.02 -2.13
C ASN A 29 -15.85 10.01 -3.10
N ALA A 30 -16.44 9.89 -4.29
CA ALA A 30 -15.87 9.06 -5.35
C ALA A 30 -14.59 9.71 -5.90
N PRO A 31 -13.47 8.97 -5.99
CA PRO A 31 -12.26 9.44 -6.63
C PRO A 31 -12.46 9.59 -8.13
N ASP A 32 -11.76 10.53 -8.75
CA ASP A 32 -11.67 10.61 -10.21
C ASP A 32 -10.82 9.46 -10.79
N LYS A 33 -10.74 9.39 -12.12
CA LYS A 33 -10.04 8.28 -12.81
C LYS A 33 -8.55 8.24 -12.49
N GLU A 34 -7.90 9.39 -12.35
CA GLU A 34 -6.47 9.46 -12.06
C GLU A 34 -6.21 9.13 -10.58
N GLU A 35 -7.02 9.67 -9.68
CA GLU A 35 -7.00 9.35 -8.25
C GLU A 35 -7.23 7.84 -8.02
N ALA A 36 -8.21 7.24 -8.70
CA ALA A 36 -8.51 5.82 -8.61
C ALA A 36 -7.34 4.95 -9.09
N ALA A 37 -6.66 5.35 -10.17
CA ALA A 37 -5.48 4.64 -10.67
C ALA A 37 -4.32 4.68 -9.67
N LEU A 38 -4.07 5.84 -9.05
CA LEU A 38 -3.04 6.00 -8.01
C LEU A 38 -3.35 5.17 -6.76
N LEU A 39 -4.61 5.17 -6.31
CA LEU A 39 -5.05 4.36 -5.18
C LEU A 39 -4.91 2.86 -5.48
N HIS A 40 -5.27 2.43 -6.69
CA HIS A 40 -5.09 1.03 -7.11
C HIS A 40 -3.61 0.63 -7.10
N GLU A 41 -2.73 1.47 -7.65
CA GLU A 41 -1.29 1.19 -7.64
C GLU A 41 -0.74 1.09 -6.22
N LEU A 42 -1.17 1.97 -5.30
CA LEU A 42 -0.80 1.92 -3.89
C LEU A 42 -1.22 0.59 -3.25
N VAL A 43 -2.47 0.17 -3.43
CA VAL A 43 -3.00 -1.09 -2.88
C VAL A 43 -2.21 -2.28 -3.43
N LYS A 44 -1.93 -2.29 -4.73
CA LYS A 44 -1.12 -3.34 -5.35
C LYS A 44 0.27 -3.45 -4.73
N LYS A 45 0.95 -2.33 -4.46
CA LYS A 45 2.26 -2.31 -3.80
C LYS A 45 2.15 -2.87 -2.38
N LEU A 46 1.12 -2.49 -1.63
CA LEU A 46 0.87 -3.00 -0.27
C LEU A 46 0.61 -4.51 -0.27
N ASP A 47 -0.17 -5.04 -1.22
CA ASP A 47 -0.43 -6.48 -1.34
C ASP A 47 0.84 -7.28 -1.64
N VAL A 48 1.70 -6.75 -2.53
CA VAL A 48 3.00 -7.38 -2.82
C VAL A 48 3.89 -7.39 -1.58
N SER A 49 4.01 -6.27 -0.87
CA SER A 49 4.81 -6.20 0.36
C SER A 49 4.25 -7.11 1.46
N ARG A 50 2.93 -7.20 1.60
CA ARG A 50 2.28 -8.15 2.53
C ARG A 50 2.58 -9.60 2.14
N GLY A 51 2.51 -9.94 0.85
CA GLY A 51 2.84 -11.27 0.36
C GLY A 51 4.29 -11.67 0.63
N GLN A 52 5.23 -10.73 0.52
CA GLN A 52 6.64 -10.96 0.86
C GLN A 52 6.85 -11.17 2.36
N LEU A 53 6.18 -10.41 3.23
CA LEU A 53 6.24 -10.62 4.68
C LEU A 53 5.67 -11.98 5.09
N LEU A 54 4.50 -12.36 4.56
CA LEU A 54 3.88 -13.65 4.84
C LEU A 54 4.68 -14.83 4.28
N SER A 55 5.25 -14.69 3.09
CA SER A 55 6.11 -15.72 2.50
C SER A 55 7.44 -15.84 3.22
N GLY A 56 7.99 -14.75 3.76
CA GLY A 56 9.19 -14.75 4.60
C GLY A 56 8.95 -15.46 5.94
N SER A 57 7.79 -15.23 6.57
CA SER A 57 7.41 -15.93 7.81
C SER A 57 7.20 -17.43 7.63
N LEU A 58 6.69 -17.90 6.48
CA LEU A 58 6.51 -19.34 6.23
C LEU A 58 7.83 -20.11 6.11
N MET A 59 8.91 -19.45 5.66
CA MET A 59 10.21 -20.09 5.47
C MET A 59 10.99 -20.26 6.79
N ASP A 60 10.68 -19.44 7.79
CA ASP A 60 11.26 -19.52 9.14
C ASP A 60 10.63 -20.67 9.97
N GLU A 61 9.34 -20.98 9.77
CA GLU A 61 8.66 -22.06 10.51
C GLU A 61 8.86 -23.47 9.94
N LEU A 62 9.30 -23.63 8.68
CA LEU A 62 9.55 -24.94 8.06
C LEU A 62 11.03 -25.35 8.07
N GLY A 63 11.89 -24.55 8.73
CA GLY A 63 13.35 -24.72 8.77
C GLY A 63 13.95 -24.92 10.17
N SER A 64 13.16 -25.39 11.15
CA SER A 64 13.64 -25.81 12.48
C SER A 64 13.31 -27.26 12.78
#